data_AF-A0A8H8P1B9-F1
#
_entry.id   AF-A0A8H8P1B9-F1
#
_cell.length_a   1.000
_cell.length_b   1.000
_cell.length_c   1.000
_cell.angle_alpha   90.00
_cell.angle_beta   90.00
_cell.angle_gamma   90.00
#
_symmetry.space_group_name_H-M   'P 1'
#
loop_
_entity.id
_entity.type
_entity.pdbx_description
1 polymer ?
#
loop_
_entity_poly.entity_id
_entity_poly.type
_entity_poly.pdbx_seq_one_letter_code
_entity_poly.pdbx_strand_id
1 'polypeptide(L)'
;MRYLTTSFKILSNVAKELIPDELEQWGRLWIGNGGDEVHACGYHKLRSNGRDAAFVCYKLMVDQDANLVSANKRLKEESQYGKLRHVFVVTIPPKTPNINPSRKKNQYLLLAQIYKARSRATK
;
A
#
# COMPACT_ATOMS: atom_id res chain seq x y z
N MET A 1 -6.28 7.69 -5.73
CA MET A 1 -6.58 9.13 -5.62
C MET A 1 -6.38 9.69 -4.22
N ARG A 2 -7.24 9.38 -3.23
CA ARG A 2 -7.21 10.01 -1.89
C ARG A 2 -5.86 9.90 -1.16
N TYR A 3 -5.19 8.75 -1.25
CA TYR A 3 -3.87 8.56 -0.66
C TYR A 3 -2.83 9.53 -1.21
N LEU A 4 -2.73 9.68 -2.53
CA LEU A 4 -1.77 10.58 -3.18
C LEU A 4 -2.01 12.04 -2.77
N THR A 5 -3.28 12.47 -2.78
CA THR A 5 -3.66 13.84 -2.39
C THR A 5 -3.32 14.13 -0.93
N THR A 6 -3.47 13.14 -0.04
CA THR A 6 -3.15 13.31 1.39
C THR A 6 -1.64 13.23 1.65
N SER A 7 -0.94 12.25 1.08
CA SER A 7 0.50 12.03 1.32
C SER A 7 1.36 13.13 0.71
N PHE A 8 1.02 13.61 -0.48
CA PHE A 8 1.79 14.64 -1.19
C PHE A 8 1.18 16.04 -1.09
N LYS A 9 0.02 16.19 -0.44
CA LYS A 9 -0.71 17.47 -0.34
C LYS A 9 -0.96 18.13 -1.71
N ILE A 10 -1.27 17.31 -2.71
CA ILE A 10 -1.55 17.74 -4.09
C ILE A 10 -3.04 17.73 -4.41
N LEU A 11 -3.42 18.49 -5.43
CA LEU A 11 -4.78 18.51 -5.97
C LEU A 11 -5.12 17.20 -6.70
N SER A 12 -6.42 16.92 -6.81
CA SER A 12 -6.89 15.67 -7.38
C SER A 12 -6.61 15.52 -8.88
N ASN A 13 -6.67 16.60 -9.67
CA ASN A 13 -6.29 16.56 -11.08
C ASN A 13 -4.83 16.14 -11.27
N VAL A 14 -3.91 16.74 -10.53
CA VAL A 14 -2.47 16.40 -10.55
C VAL A 14 -2.24 14.94 -10.15
N ALA A 15 -2.98 14.45 -9.15
CA ALA A 15 -2.88 13.06 -8.72
C ALA A 15 -3.43 12.05 -9.73
N LYS A 16 -4.32 12.46 -10.66
CA LYS A 16 -4.80 11.58 -11.75
C LYS A 16 -3.75 11.43 -12.84
N GLU A 17 -3.11 12.52 -13.22
CA GLU A 17 -2.03 12.53 -14.22
C GLU A 17 -0.83 11.67 -13.80
N LEU A 18 -0.66 11.45 -12.49
CA LEU A 18 0.40 10.58 -11.96
C LEU A 18 0.10 9.08 -12.09
N ILE A 19 -1.17 8.71 -12.27
CA ILE A 19 -1.58 7.30 -12.33
C ILE A 19 -1.64 6.93 -13.81
N PRO A 20 -0.69 6.12 -14.33
CA PRO A 20 -0.75 5.66 -15.70
C PRO A 20 -1.93 4.70 -15.90
N ASP A 21 -2.38 4.58 -17.15
CA ASP A 21 -3.44 3.64 -17.54
C ASP A 21 -3.02 2.17 -17.33
N GLU A 22 -1.72 1.91 -17.44
CA GLU A 22 -1.10 0.60 -17.21
C GLU A 22 -0.08 0.67 -16.08
N LEU A 23 -0.12 -0.33 -15.19
CA LEU A 23 0.77 -0.42 -14.03
C LEU A 23 1.60 -1.70 -14.09
N GLU A 24 2.89 -1.55 -13.81
CA GLU A 24 3.77 -2.69 -13.57
C GLU A 24 3.31 -3.42 -12.30
N GLN A 25 3.26 -4.75 -12.37
CA GLN A 25 2.92 -5.60 -11.22
C GLN A 25 4.12 -6.45 -10.80
N TRP A 26 4.49 -6.37 -9.52
CA TRP A 26 5.51 -7.22 -8.94
C TRP A 26 4.90 -8.48 -8.33
N GLY A 27 5.44 -9.65 -8.71
CA GLY A 27 5.02 -10.95 -8.17
C GLY A 27 5.63 -11.26 -6.80
N ARG A 28 6.78 -10.67 -6.50
CA ARG A 28 7.57 -10.91 -5.28
C ARG A 28 8.17 -9.62 -4.78
N LEU A 29 8.24 -9.48 -3.46
CA LEU A 29 8.89 -8.36 -2.79
C LEU A 29 9.86 -8.90 -1.72
N TRP A 30 11.04 -8.33 -1.67
CA TRP A 30 12.00 -8.56 -0.58
C TRP A 30 11.99 -7.35 0.36
N ILE A 31 11.77 -7.59 1.64
CA ILE A 31 11.89 -6.57 2.68
C ILE A 31 13.32 -6.66 3.23
N GLY A 32 14.09 -5.57 3.12
CA GLY A 32 15.54 -5.56 3.38
C GLY A 32 15.97 -5.96 4.80
N ASN A 33 17.30 -6.14 4.98
CA ASN A 33 18.01 -6.61 6.20
C ASN A 33 17.83 -8.10 6.55
N GLY A 34 17.81 -8.98 5.54
CA GLY A 34 17.69 -10.42 5.76
C GLY A 34 16.26 -10.87 6.11
N GLY A 35 15.27 -10.06 5.75
CA GLY A 35 13.85 -10.32 6.00
C GLY A 35 13.21 -11.34 5.06
N ASP A 36 11.89 -11.49 5.24
CA ASP A 36 11.09 -12.47 4.52
C ASP A 36 10.78 -12.06 3.07
N GLU A 37 10.76 -13.05 2.18
CA GLU A 37 10.22 -12.91 0.83
C GLU A 37 8.69 -12.97 0.87
N VAL A 38 8.03 -11.92 0.37
CA VAL A 38 6.57 -11.84 0.34
C VAL A 38 6.07 -12.07 -1.08
N HIS A 39 5.04 -12.92 -1.22
CA HIS A 39 4.46 -13.28 -2.51
C HIS A 39 3.12 -12.58 -2.77
N ALA A 40 3.00 -11.94 -3.93
CA ALA A 40 1.72 -11.45 -4.43
C ALA A 40 0.95 -12.59 -5.11
N CYS A 41 0.24 -13.40 -4.33
CA CYS A 41 -0.41 -14.64 -4.78
C CYS A 41 -1.59 -14.47 -5.77
N GLY A 42 -1.98 -13.23 -6.09
CA GLY A 42 -2.92 -12.94 -7.17
C GLY A 42 -2.27 -13.02 -8.55
N TYR A 43 -0.94 -12.93 -8.62
CA TYR A 43 -0.17 -13.04 -9.87
C TYR A 43 0.34 -14.45 -10.15
N HIS A 44 0.86 -15.12 -9.11
CA HIS A 44 1.45 -16.46 -9.24
C HIS A 44 0.48 -17.54 -8.82
N LYS A 45 0.37 -18.60 -9.63
CA LYS A 45 -0.25 -19.86 -9.19
C LYS A 45 0.63 -20.45 -8.10
N LEU A 46 0.09 -20.56 -6.88
CA LEU A 46 0.74 -21.29 -5.79
C LEU A 46 1.08 -22.71 -6.28
N ARG A 47 2.33 -23.13 -6.12
CA ARG A 47 2.70 -24.54 -6.32
C ARG A 47 1.88 -25.37 -5.33
N SER A 48 1.40 -26.55 -5.77
CA SER A 48 0.54 -27.42 -4.96
C SER A 48 1.10 -27.76 -3.58
N ASN A 49 2.43 -27.77 -3.44
CA ASN A 49 3.14 -28.16 -2.22
C ASN A 49 3.95 -26.99 -1.60
N GLY A 50 3.79 -25.76 -2.10
CA GLY A 50 4.48 -24.58 -1.56
C GLY A 50 3.74 -23.96 -0.38
N ARG A 51 4.46 -23.47 0.63
CA ARG A 51 3.84 -22.66 1.71
C ARG A 51 3.34 -21.34 1.14
N ASP A 52 2.15 -20.90 1.58
CA ASP A 52 1.56 -19.62 1.16
C ASP A 52 2.25 -18.44 1.86
N ALA A 53 3.29 -17.90 1.20
CA ALA A 53 4.04 -16.73 1.68
C ALA A 53 3.37 -15.38 1.33
N ALA A 54 2.04 -15.37 1.15
CA ALA A 54 1.29 -14.16 0.84
C ALA A 54 0.65 -13.50 2.08
N PHE A 55 0.67 -14.14 3.24
CA PHE A 55 0.08 -13.57 4.45
C PHE A 55 1.03 -12.53 5.07
N VAL A 56 0.54 -11.31 5.30
CA VAL A 56 1.32 -10.18 5.77
C VAL A 56 0.67 -9.50 6.98
N CYS A 57 1.51 -8.98 7.88
CA CYS A 57 1.14 -7.98 8.87
C CYS A 57 1.49 -6.60 8.32
N TYR A 58 0.53 -5.67 8.35
CA TYR A 58 0.72 -4.30 7.89
C TYR A 58 0.10 -3.34 8.88
N LYS A 59 0.56 -2.09 8.88
CA LYS A 59 0.10 -1.08 9.83
C LYS A 59 -0.74 -0.03 9.12
N LEU A 60 -1.87 0.34 9.71
CA LEU A 60 -2.74 1.41 9.23
C LEU A 60 -2.95 2.46 10.31
N MET A 61 -3.13 3.72 9.89
CA MET A 61 -3.63 4.77 10.75
C MET A 61 -5.16 4.67 10.84
N VAL A 62 -5.66 4.19 11.96
CA VAL A 62 -7.09 3.98 12.23
C VAL A 62 -7.62 5.10 13.11
N ASP A 63 -8.74 5.69 12.70
CA ASP A 63 -9.45 6.68 13.50
C ASP A 63 -10.16 5.99 14.67
N GLN A 64 -9.72 6.32 15.88
CA GLN A 64 -10.22 5.71 17.11
C GLN A 64 -11.66 6.13 17.43
N ASP A 65 -12.05 7.30 16.93
CA ASP A 65 -13.33 7.91 17.23
C ASP A 65 -14.25 7.88 16.00
N ALA A 66 -14.04 6.92 15.08
CA ALA A 66 -14.76 6.80 13.81
C ALA A 66 -16.30 6.69 13.97
N ASN A 67 -16.79 6.27 15.13
CA ASN A 67 -18.21 6.19 15.45
C ASN A 67 -18.81 7.54 15.90
N LEU A 68 -17.98 8.54 16.18
CA LEU A 68 -18.39 9.88 16.62
C LEU A 68 -18.31 10.86 15.45
N VAL A 69 -19.45 11.10 14.80
CA VAL A 69 -19.57 11.87 13.54
C VAL A 69 -18.93 13.26 13.60
N SER A 70 -18.93 13.92 14.76
CA SER A 70 -18.44 15.29 14.94
C SER A 70 -17.10 15.39 15.67
N ALA A 71 -16.46 14.26 15.99
CA ALA A 71 -15.18 14.28 16.68
C ALA A 71 -14.04 14.62 15.73
N ASN A 72 -13.03 15.32 16.23
CA ASN A 72 -11.77 15.47 15.52
C ASN A 72 -11.10 14.09 15.40
N LYS A 73 -10.62 13.77 14.20
CA LYS A 73 -9.98 12.48 13.93
C LYS A 73 -8.81 12.23 14.86
N ARG A 74 -8.86 11.11 15.58
CA ARG A 74 -7.76 10.67 16.44
C ARG A 74 -7.16 9.41 15.84
N LEU A 75 -6.15 9.60 15.00
CA LEU A 75 -5.51 8.50 14.28
C LEU A 75 -4.47 7.81 15.16
N LYS A 76 -4.56 6.49 15.29
CA LYS A 76 -3.52 5.64 15.89
C LYS A 76 -3.09 4.55 14.93
N GLU A 77 -1.83 4.16 15.04
CA GLU A 77 -1.28 3.06 14.27
C GLU A 77 -1.78 1.72 14.83
N GLU A 78 -2.38 0.90 13.97
CA GLU A 78 -2.84 -0.44 14.33
C GLU A 78 -2.34 -1.48 13.34
N SER A 79 -1.93 -2.63 13.88
CA SER A 79 -1.57 -3.80 13.10
C SER A 79 -2.82 -4.47 12.53
N GLN A 80 -2.76 -4.79 11.25
CA GLN A 80 -3.77 -5.51 10.51
C GLN A 80 -3.11 -6.69 9.80
N TYR A 81 -3.89 -7.73 9.54
CA TYR A 81 -3.41 -8.95 8.92
C TYR A 81 -4.23 -9.28 7.69
N GLY A 82 -3.60 -9.88 6.69
CA GLY A 82 -4.30 -10.25 5.47
C GLY A 82 -3.41 -10.92 4.44
N LYS A 83 -4.03 -11.34 3.35
CA LYS A 83 -3.38 -12.01 2.23
C LYS A 83 -3.09 -11.01 1.10
N LEU A 84 -1.82 -10.81 0.78
CA LEU A 84 -1.34 -9.96 -0.30
C LEU A 84 -1.66 -10.60 -1.66
N ARG A 85 -2.46 -9.91 -2.48
CA ARG A 85 -2.89 -10.39 -3.79
C ARG A 85 -2.05 -9.78 -4.91
N HIS A 86 -1.92 -8.46 -4.92
CA HIS A 86 -1.24 -7.72 -5.98
C HIS A 86 -0.37 -6.62 -5.38
N VAL A 87 0.79 -6.38 -5.99
CA VAL A 87 1.64 -5.22 -5.73
C VAL A 87 1.82 -4.49 -7.06
N PHE A 88 1.24 -3.31 -7.17
CA PHE A 88 1.41 -2.44 -8.33
C PHE A 88 2.47 -1.38 -8.04
N VAL A 89 3.23 -1.02 -9.06
CA VAL A 89 4.30 -0.04 -8.93
C VAL A 89 3.95 1.21 -9.73
N VAL A 90 3.86 2.32 -9.03
CA VAL A 90 3.77 3.65 -9.63
C VAL A 90 5.15 4.28 -9.57
N THR A 91 5.75 4.49 -10.75
CA THR A 91 7.04 5.19 -10.85
C THR A 91 6.78 6.69 -10.87
N ILE A 92 7.33 7.39 -9.88
CA ILE A 92 7.30 8.85 -9.79
C ILE A 92 8.63 9.37 -10.34
N PRO A 93 8.64 10.07 -11.48
CA PRO A 93 9.86 10.63 -12.06
C PRO A 93 10.58 11.61 -11.13
N PRO A 94 11.87 11.88 -11.35
CA PRO A 94 12.61 12.89 -10.62
C PRO A 94 12.01 14.26 -10.89
N LYS A 95 12.08 15.17 -9.91
CA LYS A 95 11.62 16.56 -10.05
C LYS A 95 10.15 16.70 -10.49
N THR A 96 9.30 15.73 -10.16
CA THR A 96 7.85 15.83 -10.39
C THR A 96 7.30 16.99 -9.56
N PRO A 97 6.68 18.01 -10.20
CA PRO A 97 6.15 19.17 -9.51
C PRO A 97 5.18 18.80 -8.39
N ASN A 98 5.24 19.51 -7.26
CA ASN A 98 4.40 19.31 -6.07
C ASN A 98 4.51 17.95 -5.36
N ILE A 99 5.27 16.98 -5.89
CA ILE A 99 5.41 15.64 -5.31
C ILE A 99 6.83 15.42 -4.81
N ASN A 100 7.83 15.63 -5.65
CA ASN A 100 9.23 15.37 -5.31
C ASN A 100 10.21 16.34 -6.01
N PRO A 101 9.99 17.66 -5.94
CA PRO A 101 10.72 18.64 -6.75
C PRO A 101 12.25 18.62 -6.53
N SER A 102 12.71 18.21 -5.35
CA SER A 102 14.13 18.13 -5.00
C SER A 102 14.77 16.77 -5.27
N ARG A 103 13.99 15.74 -5.61
CA ARG A 103 14.50 14.37 -5.80
C ARG A 103 15.13 14.22 -7.19
N LYS A 104 16.32 13.63 -7.22
CA LYS A 104 17.14 13.42 -8.44
C LYS A 104 17.01 12.03 -9.05
N LYS A 105 16.29 11.11 -8.39
CA LYS A 105 16.10 9.72 -8.83
C LYS A 105 14.62 9.38 -8.82
N ASN A 106 14.24 8.37 -9.60
CA ASN A 106 12.90 7.80 -9.57
C ASN A 106 12.55 7.36 -8.15
N GLN A 107 11.30 7.59 -7.78
CA GLN A 107 10.72 7.02 -6.57
C GLN A 107 9.65 6.02 -6.96
N TYR A 108 9.58 4.92 -6.23
CA TYR A 108 8.57 3.89 -6.45
C TYR A 108 7.54 3.99 -5.34
N LEU A 109 6.27 4.18 -5.72
CA LEU A 109 5.14 4.01 -4.84
C LEU A 109 4.54 2.63 -5.07
N LEU A 110 4.57 1.80 -4.03
CA LEU A 110 3.99 0.46 -4.06
C LEU A 110 2.54 0.51 -3.59
N LEU A 111 1.63 -0.02 -4.40
CA LEU A 111 0.20 -0.16 -4.08
C LEU A 111 -0.11 -1.63 -3.86
N ALA A 112 -0.46 -1.98 -2.63
CA ALA A 112 -0.78 -3.35 -2.26
C ALA A 112 -2.30 -3.57 -2.22
N GLN A 113 -2.78 -4.59 -2.93
CA GLN A 113 -4.13 -5.12 -2.72
C GLN A 113 -4.05 -6.27 -1.71
N ILE A 114 -4.66 -6.07 -0.55
CA ILE A 114 -4.64 -7.04 0.55
C ILE A 114 -6.07 -7.46 0.87
N TYR A 115 -6.33 -8.76 0.90
CA TYR A 115 -7.57 -9.30 1.43
C TYR A 115 -7.44 -9.40 2.95
N LYS A 116 -8.17 -8.54 3.66
CA LYS A 116 -8.15 -8.47 5.12
C LYS A 116 -8.60 -9.81 5.72
N ALA A 117 -7.81 -10.33 6.65
CA ALA A 117 -8.24 -11.45 7.46
C ALA A 117 -9.35 -10.99 8.41
N ARG A 118 -10.40 -11.80 8.59
CA ARG A 118 -11.37 -11.53 9.65
C ARG A 118 -10.66 -11.64 10.99
N SER A 119 -10.45 -10.52 11.67
CA SER A 119 -10.24 -10.56 13.11
C SER A 119 -11.59 -10.83 13.75
N ARG A 120 -11.68 -11.87 14.61
CA ARG A 120 -12.76 -11.88 15.61
C ARG A 120 -12.54 -10.62 16.42
N ALA A 121 -13.50 -9.69 16.39
CA ALA A 121 -13.51 -8.60 17.35
C ALA A 121 -13.52 -9.24 18.73
N THR A 122 -12.42 -9.16 19.46
CA THR A 122 -12.44 -9.34 20.91
C THR A 122 -13.31 -8.21 21.43
N LYS A 123 -14.47 -8.58 21.98
CA LYS A 123 -15.40 -7.70 22.69
C LYS A 123 -14.70 -7.01 23.85
#